data_AF-A0A967AW41-F1
#
_entry.id   AF-A0A967AW41-F1
#
_cell.length_a   1.000
_cell.length_b   1.000
_cell.length_c   1.000
_cell.angle_alpha   90.00
_cell.angle_beta   90.00
_cell.angle_gamma   90.00
#
_symmetry.space_group_name_H-M   'P 1'
#
loop_
_entity.id
_entity.type
_entity.pdbx_description
1 polymer ?
#
loop_
_entity_poly.entity_id
_entity_poly.type
_entity_poly.pdbx_seq_one_letter_code
_entity_poly.pdbx_strand_id
1 'polypeptide(L)' 'RWGCEIDHHAVNTVPKECLIRITKAEDGGIGARGPWEPVRTGFTPGQENEFMIKWLKGEHIKIKV' A
#
# COMPACT_ATOMS: atom_id res chain seq x y z
N ARG A 1 18.36 -26.32 27.40
CA ARG A 1 18.59 -25.39 26.27
C ARG A 1 17.19 -25.04 25.74
N TRP A 2 16.66 -23.87 26.10
CA TRP A 2 15.32 -23.44 25.68
C TRP A 2 15.45 -22.70 24.35
N GLY A 3 15.28 -23.43 23.26
CA GLY A 3 15.25 -22.85 21.92
C GLY A 3 13.87 -22.25 21.68
N CYS A 4 13.82 -20.97 21.35
CA CYS A 4 12.63 -20.35 20.77
C CYS A 4 12.29 -21.11 19.48
N GLU A 5 11.11 -21.74 19.41
CA GLU A 5 10.59 -22.34 18.18
C GLU A 5 10.10 -21.22 17.24
N ILE A 6 11.02 -20.74 16.40
CA ILE A 6 10.81 -19.75 15.32
C ILE A 6 10.00 -20.38 14.16
N ASP A 7 8.95 -21.15 14.45
CA ASP A 7 8.15 -21.80 13.40
C ASP A 7 6.74 -21.22 13.29
N HIS A 8 6.11 -20.89 14.43
CA HIS A 8 4.69 -20.48 14.43
C HIS A 8 4.45 -19.02 14.79
N HIS A 9 5.35 -18.37 15.54
CA HIS A 9 5.15 -17.02 16.06
C HIS A 9 6.17 -15.97 15.55
N ALA A 10 7.07 -16.37 14.65
CA ALA A 10 8.03 -15.46 14.03
C ALA A 10 7.69 -15.22 12.56
N VAL A 11 7.95 -14.01 12.07
CA VAL A 11 7.91 -13.70 10.63
C VAL A 11 9.03 -14.49 9.96
N ASN A 12 8.67 -15.64 9.37
CA ASN A 12 9.57 -16.39 8.51
C ASN A 12 9.24 -16.05 7.05
N THR A 13 10.27 -15.97 6.21
CA THR A 13 10.19 -15.56 4.79
C THR A 13 9.51 -16.62 3.90
N VAL A 14 8.90 -17.63 4.51
CA VAL A 14 8.13 -18.65 3.79
C VAL A 14 6.78 -18.03 3.42
N PRO A 15 6.36 -18.07 2.14
CA PRO A 15 4.99 -17.76 1.80
C PRO A 15 4.10 -18.85 2.41
N LYS A 16 3.64 -18.65 3.64
CA LYS A 16 2.56 -19.46 4.18
C LYS A 16 1.31 -19.02 3.44
N GLU A 17 0.81 -19.89 2.56
CA GLU A 17 -0.41 -19.69 1.78
C GLU A 17 -1.63 -19.70 2.71
N CYS A 18 -1.74 -18.69 3.57
CA CYS A 18 -2.89 -18.46 4.41
C CYS A 18 -3.91 -17.69 3.55
N LEU A 19 -4.93 -18.40 3.08
CA LEU A 19 -6.14 -17.77 2.56
C LEU A 19 -6.82 -17.05 3.73
N ILE A 20 -6.55 -15.74 3.84
CA ILE A 20 -7.21 -14.87 4.81
C ILE A 20 -8.37 -14.14 4.12
N ARG A 21 -9.53 -14.13 4.78
CA ARG A 21 -10.68 -13.33 4.34
C ARG A 21 -10.73 -12.05 5.16
N ILE A 22 -10.46 -10.92 4.51
CA ILE A 22 -10.72 -9.61 5.10
C ILE A 22 -12.23 -9.39 5.06
N THR A 23 -12.86 -9.24 6.23
CA THR A 23 -14.33 -9.09 6.35
C THR A 23 -14.79 -7.65 6.45
N LYS A 24 -13.90 -6.75 6.91
CA LYS A 24 -14.18 -5.33 7.06
C LYS A 24 -12.86 -4.57 6.98
N ALA A 25 -12.84 -3.50 6.19
CA ALA A 25 -11.90 -2.41 6.34
C ALA A 25 -12.60 -1.29 7.11
N GLU A 26 -11.89 -0.62 8.01
CA GLU A 26 -12.41 0.53 8.74
C GLU A 26 -12.75 1.68 7.78
N ASP A 27 -13.71 2.51 8.18
CA ASP A 27 -14.10 3.66 7.37
C ASP A 27 -12.96 4.70 7.37
N GLY A 28 -12.70 5.30 6.22
CA GLY A 28 -11.58 6.23 6.05
C GLY A 28 -11.79 7.59 6.73
N GLY A 29 -10.73 8.40 6.67
CA GLY A 29 -10.76 9.80 7.09
C GLY A 29 -10.77 10.03 8.60
N ILE A 30 -10.52 11.27 9.02
CA ILE A 30 -10.49 11.62 10.44
C ILE A 30 -11.92 11.52 11.02
N GLY A 31 -12.08 10.66 12.02
CA GLY A 31 -13.36 10.40 12.66
C GLY A 31 -14.32 9.61 11.77
N ALA A 32 -13.82 8.67 10.95
CA ALA A 32 -14.62 7.80 10.07
C ALA A 32 -15.48 8.59 9.05
N ARG A 33 -14.99 9.76 8.61
CA ARG A 33 -15.68 10.64 7.68
C ARG A 33 -14.88 10.81 6.40
N GLY A 34 -15.36 10.16 5.34
CA GLY A 34 -14.85 10.31 3.99
C GLY A 34 -13.64 9.43 3.66
N PRO A 35 -13.02 9.63 2.50
CA PRO A 35 -11.81 8.89 2.12
C PRO A 35 -10.62 9.27 2.99
N TRP A 36 -9.70 8.32 3.20
CA TRP A 36 -8.42 8.59 3.85
C TRP A 36 -7.58 9.59 3.03
N GLU A 37 -6.79 10.44 3.68
CA GLU A 37 -6.14 11.58 3.01
C GLU A 37 -5.30 11.20 1.77
N PRO A 38 -4.49 10.12 1.75
CA PRO A 38 -3.71 9.73 0.57
C PRO A 38 -4.55 9.51 -0.69
N VAL A 39 -5.75 8.97 -0.53
CA VAL A 39 -6.75 8.73 -1.60
C VAL A 39 -7.14 10.05 -2.30
N ARG A 40 -7.07 11.18 -1.58
CA ARG A 40 -7.41 12.51 -2.09
C ARG A 40 -6.25 13.22 -2.75
N THR A 41 -5.01 12.84 -2.44
CA THR A 41 -3.81 13.48 -2.97
C THR A 41 -3.60 13.21 -4.47
N GLY A 42 -4.16 12.10 -4.96
CA GLY A 42 -3.98 11.62 -6.31
C GLY A 42 -2.62 10.94 -6.57
N PHE A 43 -1.95 10.50 -5.50
CA PHE A 43 -0.70 9.74 -5.56
C PHE A 43 -0.88 8.25 -5.22
N THR A 44 -2.12 7.75 -5.28
CA THR A 44 -2.45 6.34 -5.01
C THR A 44 -2.91 5.64 -6.29
N PRO A 45 -2.61 4.33 -6.45
CA PRO A 45 -3.11 3.55 -7.57
C PRO A 45 -4.64 3.65 -7.72
N GLY A 46 -5.13 3.87 -8.94
CA GLY A 46 -6.55 3.98 -9.27
C GLY A 46 -7.17 5.37 -9.07
N GLN A 47 -6.42 6.35 -8.57
CA GLN A 47 -6.84 7.76 -8.43
C GLN A 47 -5.71 8.73 -8.82
N GLU A 48 -4.91 8.37 -9.82
CA GLU A 48 -3.75 9.14 -10.23
C GLU A 48 -4.14 10.53 -10.75
N ASN A 49 -3.53 11.58 -10.18
CA ASN A 49 -3.62 12.93 -10.71
C ASN A 49 -2.66 13.11 -11.90
N GLU A 50 -2.75 14.24 -12.61
CA GLU A 50 -1.89 14.52 -13.76
C GLU A 50 -0.39 14.49 -13.42
N PHE A 51 -0.02 14.91 -12.20
CA PHE A 51 1.37 14.86 -11.76
C PHE A 51 1.86 13.41 -11.67
N MET A 52 1.07 12.53 -11.06
CA MET A 52 1.39 11.12 -10.91
C MET A 52 1.44 10.42 -12.26
N ILE A 53 0.52 10.75 -13.18
CA ILE A 53 0.54 10.22 -14.55
C ILE A 53 1.84 10.62 -15.27
N LYS A 54 2.25 11.89 -15.19
CA LYS A 54 3.52 12.33 -15.78
C LYS A 54 4.73 11.67 -15.13
N TRP A 55 4.69 11.43 -13.82
CA TRP A 55 5.74 10.71 -13.10
C TRP A 55 5.87 9.27 -13.60
N LEU A 56 4.74 8.56 -13.71
CA LEU A 56 4.68 7.19 -14.21
C LEU A 56 5.21 7.06 -15.64
N LYS A 57 4.99 8.10 -16.47
CA LYS A 57 5.46 8.14 -17.86
C LYS A 57 6.89 8.68 -18.01
N GLY A 58 7.51 9.17 -16.93
CA GLY A 58 8.82 9.82 -17.00
C GLY A 58 8.82 11.18 -17.72
N GLU A 59 7.68 11.85 -17.81
CA GLU A 59 7.48 13.08 -18.61
C GLU A 59 7.83 14.38 -17.87
N HIS A 60 8.26 14.30 -16.60
CA HIS A 60 8.62 15.49 -15.81
C HIS A 60 9.93 16.15 -16.25
N ILE A 61 10.80 15.42 -16.93
CA ILE A 61 12.09 15.92 -17.40
C ILE A 61 12.09 15.92 -18.92
N LYS A 62 12.35 17.07 -19.54
CA LYS A 62 12.62 17.17 -20.97
C LYS A 62 14.13 17.14 -21.19
N ILE A 63 14.63 16.06 -21.78
CA ILE A 63 16.02 15.98 -22.23
C ILE A 63 16.11 16.77 -23.53
N LYS A 64 16.96 17.80 -23.56
CA LYS A 64 17.35 18.45 -24.82
C LYS A 64 18.39 17.55 -25.49
N VAL A 65 18.07 17.07 -26.68
CA VAL A 65 19.01 16.40 -27.60
C VAL A 65 19.71 17.47 -28.43
#